data_AF-A0A8H7X131-F1
#
_entry.id   AF-A0A8H7X131-F1
#
_cell.length_a   1.000
_cell.length_b   1.000
_cell.length_c   1.000
_cell.angle_alpha   90.00
_cell.angle_beta   90.00
_cell.angle_gamma   90.00
#
_symmetry.space_group_name_H-M   'P 1'
#
loop_
_entity.id
_entity.type
_entity.pdbx_description
1 polymer ?
#
loop_
_entity_poly.entity_id
_entity_poly.type
_entity_poly.pdbx_seq_one_letter_code
_entity_poly.pdbx_strand_id
1 'polypeptide(L)'
;MDPLSATTGCLALISAVGKTALAINDFVQSCREAKDDLATVSTQLSELQSILKLLKDSSALVDEDPDIKPLKIQILSIISNCNGVLLDIQKVLKGLTGRTASIKWVAFGKKEVTALRVLLDNHRGSLSIAVQLVSIAKSSHTTTIRTDVGTIKEDTSQIPQILEELAHLRALVANSEVSAATSSESYALQKNLDGLVSYADTVSAEKWQDSERWNLSIPKR
;
A
#
# COMPACT_ATOMS: atom_id res chain seq x y z
N MET A 1 3.74 -13.71 15.86
CA MET A 1 2.69 -13.25 14.92
C MET A 1 3.11 -13.88 13.62
N ASP A 2 2.37 -14.88 13.14
CA ASP A 2 2.99 -15.90 12.31
C ASP A 2 3.30 -15.37 10.90
N PRO A 3 4.47 -15.67 10.32
CA PRO A 3 4.88 -15.21 9.00
C PRO A 3 3.94 -15.70 7.89
N LEU A 4 3.26 -16.82 8.14
CA LEU A 4 2.18 -17.34 7.31
C LEU A 4 1.02 -16.35 7.19
N SER A 5 0.78 -15.48 8.17
CA SER A 5 -0.33 -14.52 8.17
C SER A 5 -0.20 -13.46 7.08
N ALA A 6 1.00 -12.91 6.86
CA ALA A 6 1.24 -11.90 5.81
C ALA A 6 1.13 -12.50 4.40
N THR A 7 1.76 -13.65 4.17
CA THR A 7 1.68 -14.38 2.90
C THR A 7 0.25 -14.83 2.60
N THR A 8 -0.47 -15.32 3.61
CA THR A 8 -1.88 -15.72 3.49
C THR A 8 -2.77 -14.50 3.20
N GLY A 9 -2.52 -13.37 3.88
CA GLY A 9 -3.20 -12.11 3.62
C GLY A 9 -3.02 -11.64 2.16
N CYS A 10 -1.79 -11.69 1.64
CA CYS A 10 -1.51 -11.37 0.24
C CYS A 10 -2.25 -12.31 -0.72
N LEU A 11 -2.23 -13.62 -0.47
CA LEU A 11 -2.94 -14.61 -1.29
C LEU A 11 -4.46 -14.40 -1.29
N ALA A 12 -5.04 -14.14 -0.11
CA ALA A 12 -6.46 -13.86 0.03
C ALA A 12 -6.84 -12.59 -0.77
N LEU A 13 -6.04 -11.53 -0.67
CA LEU A 13 -6.29 -10.29 -1.39
C LEU A 13 -6.09 -10.45 -2.90
N ILE A 14 -5.09 -11.22 -3.36
CA ILE A 14 -4.93 -11.56 -4.79
C ILE A 14 -6.19 -12.27 -5.32
N SER A 15 -6.77 -13.20 -4.54
CA SER A 15 -8.04 -13.85 -4.91
C SER A 15 -9.19 -12.85 -4.98
N ALA A 16 -9.27 -11.92 -4.02
CA ALA A 16 -10.29 -10.87 -4.01
C ALA A 16 -10.14 -9.90 -5.21
N VAL A 17 -8.92 -9.56 -5.60
CA VAL A 17 -8.64 -8.80 -6.83
C VAL A 17 -9.20 -9.52 -8.05
N GLY A 18 -8.92 -10.82 -8.20
CA GLY A 18 -9.45 -11.63 -9.30
C GLY A 18 -10.99 -11.65 -9.34
N LYS A 19 -11.64 -11.84 -8.19
CA LYS A 19 -13.12 -11.79 -8.08
C LYS A 19 -13.68 -10.42 -8.45
N THR A 20 -13.01 -9.35 -8.04
CA THR A 20 -13.44 -7.97 -8.35
C THR A 20 -13.30 -7.68 -9.84
N ALA A 21 -12.18 -8.10 -10.46
CA ALA A 21 -11.97 -7.95 -11.89
C ALA A 21 -13.04 -8.68 -12.72
N LEU A 22 -13.45 -9.89 -12.30
CA LEU A 22 -14.56 -10.61 -12.92
C LEU A 22 -15.88 -9.85 -12.77
N ALA A 23 -16.21 -9.37 -11.57
CA ALA A 23 -17.43 -8.60 -11.33
C ALA A 23 -17.48 -7.31 -12.17
N ILE A 24 -16.35 -6.64 -12.34
CA ILE A 24 -16.23 -5.47 -13.23
C ILE A 24 -16.50 -5.87 -14.67
N ASN A 25 -15.86 -6.93 -15.17
CA ASN A 25 -16.02 -7.38 -16.55
C ASN A 25 -17.48 -7.75 -16.86
N ASP A 26 -18.12 -8.50 -15.96
CA ASP A 26 -19.53 -8.88 -16.09
C ASP A 26 -20.45 -7.65 -16.10
N PHE A 27 -20.19 -6.69 -15.22
CA PHE A 27 -20.99 -5.47 -15.16
C PHE A 27 -20.83 -4.62 -16.43
N VAL A 28 -19.60 -4.41 -16.92
CA VAL A 28 -19.32 -3.62 -18.14
C VAL A 28 -19.97 -4.24 -19.39
N GLN A 29 -20.12 -5.56 -19.44
CA GLN A 29 -20.87 -6.21 -20.53
C GLN A 29 -22.35 -5.82 -20.53
N SER A 30 -22.93 -5.56 -19.36
CA SER A 30 -24.34 -5.19 -19.18
C SER A 30 -24.61 -3.68 -19.13
N CYS A 31 -23.60 -2.87 -18.77
CA CYS A 31 -23.69 -1.41 -18.61
C CYS A 31 -22.50 -0.75 -19.31
N ARG A 32 -22.70 -0.34 -20.56
CA ARG A 32 -21.63 0.26 -21.38
C ARG A 32 -21.16 1.61 -20.83
N GLU A 33 -22.05 2.35 -20.17
CA GLU A 33 -21.76 3.64 -19.55
C GLU A 33 -20.73 3.55 -18.42
N ALA A 34 -20.50 2.36 -17.86
CA ALA A 34 -19.54 2.14 -16.79
C ALA A 34 -18.12 1.79 -17.29
N LYS A 35 -17.96 1.55 -18.60
CA LYS A 35 -16.73 0.99 -19.17
C LYS A 35 -15.50 1.83 -18.84
N ASP A 36 -15.55 3.12 -19.13
CA ASP A 36 -14.38 4.00 -18.97
C ASP A 36 -14.07 4.25 -17.49
N ASP A 37 -15.11 4.40 -16.67
CA ASP A 37 -14.97 4.59 -15.22
C ASP A 37 -14.31 3.35 -14.56
N LEU A 38 -14.70 2.14 -14.99
CA LEU A 38 -14.18 0.88 -14.45
C LEU A 38 -12.87 0.42 -15.09
N ALA A 39 -12.49 0.99 -16.24
CA ALA A 39 -11.18 0.75 -16.83
C ALA A 39 -10.06 1.21 -15.89
N THR A 40 -10.20 2.40 -15.27
CA THR A 40 -9.24 2.89 -14.28
C THR A 40 -9.14 1.98 -13.06
N VAL A 41 -10.29 1.49 -12.56
CA VAL A 41 -10.30 0.53 -11.43
C VAL A 41 -9.58 -0.75 -11.82
N SER A 42 -9.80 -1.26 -13.04
CA SER A 42 -9.13 -2.46 -13.55
C SER A 42 -7.60 -2.30 -13.64
N THR A 43 -7.12 -1.12 -14.01
CA THR A 43 -5.69 -0.79 -13.97
C THR A 43 -5.16 -0.83 -12.54
N GLN A 44 -5.83 -0.17 -11.59
CA GLN A 44 -5.42 -0.18 -10.18
C GLN A 44 -5.42 -1.60 -9.58
N LEU A 45 -6.37 -2.46 -9.97
CA LEU A 45 -6.39 -3.86 -9.57
C LEU A 45 -5.16 -4.63 -10.06
N SER A 46 -4.73 -4.37 -11.30
CA SER A 46 -3.56 -5.02 -11.90
C SER A 46 -2.26 -4.61 -11.20
N GLU A 47 -2.16 -3.33 -10.84
CA GLU A 47 -1.02 -2.79 -10.11
C GLU A 47 -1.00 -3.30 -8.66
N LEU A 48 -2.14 -3.29 -7.98
CA LEU A 48 -2.30 -3.87 -6.65
C LEU A 48 -1.90 -5.36 -6.65
N GLN A 49 -2.34 -6.13 -7.63
CA GLN A 49 -1.94 -7.54 -7.77
C GLN A 49 -0.42 -7.69 -7.91
N SER A 50 0.24 -6.78 -8.62
CA SER A 50 1.69 -6.79 -8.78
C SER A 50 2.41 -6.51 -7.47
N ILE A 51 1.97 -5.49 -6.73
CA ILE A 51 2.50 -5.16 -5.39
C ILE A 51 2.33 -6.35 -4.43
N LEU A 52 1.17 -7.01 -4.43
CA LEU A 52 0.89 -8.15 -3.55
C LEU A 52 1.74 -9.37 -3.88
N LYS A 53 2.09 -9.59 -5.15
CA LYS A 53 3.04 -10.65 -5.53
C LYS A 53 4.43 -10.34 -4.98
N LEU A 54 4.90 -9.10 -5.11
CA LEU A 54 6.19 -8.68 -4.55
C LEU A 54 6.24 -8.85 -3.03
N LEU A 55 5.17 -8.48 -2.31
CA LEU A 55 5.07 -8.68 -0.87
C LEU A 55 5.08 -10.17 -0.51
N LYS A 56 4.22 -10.96 -1.17
CA LYS A 56 4.11 -12.41 -0.93
C LYS A 56 5.45 -13.13 -1.11
N ASP A 57 6.22 -12.74 -2.11
CA ASP A 57 7.51 -13.37 -2.43
C ASP A 57 8.67 -12.79 -1.58
N SER A 58 8.40 -11.82 -0.70
CA SER A 58 9.40 -11.21 0.17
C SER A 58 9.71 -12.06 1.39
N SER A 59 10.95 -12.56 1.46
CA SER A 59 11.47 -13.33 2.59
C SER A 59 11.45 -12.57 3.92
N ALA A 60 11.52 -11.23 3.89
CA ALA A 60 11.49 -10.39 5.09
C ALA A 60 10.12 -10.40 5.79
N LEU A 61 9.03 -10.76 5.09
CA LEU A 61 7.74 -11.01 5.72
C LEU A 61 7.68 -12.38 6.41
N VAL A 62 8.62 -13.26 6.09
CA VAL A 62 8.71 -14.61 6.66
C VAL A 62 9.62 -14.67 7.90
N ASP A 63 10.59 -13.77 7.99
CA ASP A 63 11.60 -13.79 9.06
C ASP A 63 11.03 -13.28 10.40
N GLU A 64 11.28 -13.93 11.54
CA GLU A 64 10.77 -13.49 12.86
C GLU A 64 11.59 -12.33 13.45
N ASP A 65 12.13 -11.50 12.56
CA ASP A 65 12.89 -10.31 12.90
C ASP A 65 12.01 -9.34 13.74
N PRO A 66 12.40 -9.06 14.99
CA PRO A 66 11.67 -8.15 15.87
C PRO A 66 11.61 -6.73 15.32
N ASP A 67 12.59 -6.31 14.51
CA ASP A 67 12.70 -4.95 14.01
C ASP A 67 11.70 -4.72 12.87
N ILE A 68 11.43 -5.74 12.05
CA ILE A 68 10.45 -5.69 10.93
C ILE A 68 9.00 -5.89 11.43
N LYS A 69 8.81 -6.40 12.65
CA LYS A 69 7.48 -6.74 13.19
C LYS A 69 6.45 -5.60 13.14
N PRO A 70 6.76 -4.35 13.52
CA PRO A 70 5.81 -3.24 13.40
C PRO A 70 5.37 -2.99 11.95
N LEU A 71 6.30 -3.10 11.01
CA LEU A 71 6.02 -2.96 9.58
C LEU A 71 5.08 -4.07 9.07
N LYS A 72 5.27 -5.32 9.51
CA LYS A 72 4.37 -6.43 9.15
C LYS A 72 2.94 -6.20 9.62
N ILE A 73 2.77 -5.69 10.84
CA ILE A 73 1.45 -5.35 11.40
C ILE A 73 0.76 -4.30 10.52
N GLN A 74 1.50 -3.27 10.10
CA GLN A 74 0.96 -2.24 9.23
C GLN A 74 0.61 -2.78 7.84
N ILE A 75 1.46 -3.64 7.25
CA ILE A 75 1.18 -4.30 5.97
C ILE A 75 -0.13 -5.11 6.06
N LEU A 76 -0.32 -5.90 7.12
CA LEU A 76 -1.53 -6.68 7.34
C LEU A 76 -2.77 -5.78 7.49
N SER A 77 -2.66 -4.66 8.22
CA SER A 77 -3.73 -3.65 8.34
C SER A 77 -4.12 -3.10 6.98
N ILE A 78 -3.14 -2.70 6.15
CA ILE A 78 -3.40 -2.14 4.83
C ILE A 78 -4.01 -3.20 3.89
N ILE A 79 -3.52 -4.45 3.92
CA ILE A 79 -4.11 -5.57 3.16
C ILE A 79 -5.58 -5.78 3.55
N SER A 80 -5.91 -5.73 4.83
CA SER A 80 -7.30 -5.85 5.30
C SER A 80 -8.18 -4.72 4.77
N ASN A 81 -7.69 -3.49 4.79
CA ASN A 81 -8.41 -2.33 4.27
C ASN A 81 -8.62 -2.41 2.75
N CYS A 82 -7.60 -2.81 1.98
CA CYS A 82 -7.76 -3.10 0.55
C CYS A 82 -8.87 -4.12 0.31
N ASN A 83 -8.89 -5.22 1.08
CA ASN A 83 -9.92 -6.24 0.93
C ASN A 83 -11.33 -5.69 1.21
N GLY A 84 -11.48 -4.81 2.21
CA GLY A 84 -12.73 -4.10 2.48
C GLY A 84 -13.23 -3.31 1.26
N VAL A 85 -12.37 -2.45 0.71
CA VAL A 85 -12.70 -1.64 -0.47
C VAL A 85 -13.09 -2.52 -1.67
N LEU A 86 -12.39 -3.63 -1.91
CA LEU A 86 -12.73 -4.55 -2.99
C LEU A 86 -14.10 -5.23 -2.79
N LEU A 87 -14.44 -5.61 -1.56
CA LEU A 87 -15.75 -6.16 -1.24
C LEU A 87 -16.87 -5.14 -1.44
N ASP A 88 -16.62 -3.87 -1.10
CA ASP A 88 -17.59 -2.80 -1.30
C ASP A 88 -17.79 -2.51 -2.80
N ILE A 89 -16.73 -2.47 -3.60
CA ILE A 89 -16.86 -2.38 -5.07
C ILE A 89 -17.73 -3.52 -5.61
N GLN A 90 -17.44 -4.77 -5.20
CA GLN A 90 -18.25 -5.92 -5.63
C GLN A 90 -19.72 -5.79 -5.20
N LYS A 91 -19.98 -5.27 -4.00
CA LYS A 91 -21.33 -5.06 -3.47
C LYS A 91 -22.10 -4.01 -4.28
N VAL A 92 -21.46 -2.89 -4.60
CA VAL A 92 -22.05 -1.86 -5.45
C VAL A 92 -22.43 -2.44 -6.82
N LEU A 93 -21.49 -3.11 -7.49
CA LEU A 93 -21.74 -3.69 -8.81
C LEU A 93 -22.85 -4.74 -8.80
N LYS A 94 -22.89 -5.62 -7.78
CA LYS A 94 -23.96 -6.61 -7.61
C LYS A 94 -25.33 -5.99 -7.35
N GLY A 95 -25.38 -4.85 -6.67
CA GLY A 95 -26.62 -4.10 -6.42
C GLY A 95 -27.18 -3.42 -7.68
N LEU A 96 -26.35 -3.24 -8.71
CA LEU A 96 -26.68 -2.56 -9.95
C LEU A 96 -26.97 -3.58 -11.07
N THR A 97 -28.05 -4.33 -10.93
CA THR A 97 -28.47 -5.34 -11.93
C THR A 97 -29.83 -5.01 -12.56
N GLY A 98 -30.10 -5.63 -13.71
CA GLY A 98 -31.39 -5.56 -14.41
C GLY A 98 -31.56 -4.32 -15.31
N ARG A 99 -32.79 -4.12 -15.79
CA ARG A 99 -33.12 -3.14 -16.84
C ARG A 99 -32.79 -1.68 -16.50
N THR A 100 -32.70 -1.35 -15.21
CA THR A 100 -32.38 0.00 -14.72
C THR A 100 -30.92 0.17 -14.31
N ALA A 101 -30.05 -0.81 -14.55
CA ALA A 101 -28.66 -0.78 -14.11
C ALA A 101 -27.90 0.46 -14.61
N SER A 102 -28.00 0.80 -15.89
CA SER A 102 -27.38 2.00 -16.46
C SER A 102 -27.87 3.30 -15.81
N ILE A 103 -29.17 3.40 -15.50
CA ILE A 103 -29.73 4.59 -14.83
C ILE A 103 -29.19 4.71 -13.41
N LYS A 104 -29.21 3.61 -12.64
CA LYS A 104 -28.69 3.56 -11.27
C LYS A 104 -27.17 3.78 -11.21
N TRP A 105 -26.44 3.30 -12.22
CA TRP A 105 -25.02 3.56 -12.39
C TRP A 105 -24.74 5.05 -12.48
N VAL A 106 -25.38 5.74 -13.43
CA VAL A 106 -25.16 7.17 -13.64
C VAL A 106 -25.62 7.99 -12.43
N ALA A 107 -26.74 7.62 -11.80
CA ALA A 107 -27.31 8.38 -10.70
C ALA A 107 -26.54 8.22 -9.37
N PHE A 108 -26.02 7.02 -9.08
CA PHE A 108 -25.45 6.70 -7.76
C PHE A 108 -24.15 5.90 -7.86
N GLY A 109 -24.16 4.82 -8.65
CA GLY A 109 -23.06 3.86 -8.72
C GLY A 109 -21.71 4.47 -9.09
N LYS A 110 -21.69 5.39 -10.06
CA LYS A 110 -20.48 6.07 -10.51
C LYS A 110 -19.81 6.85 -9.38
N LYS A 111 -20.59 7.62 -8.60
CA LYS A 111 -20.07 8.42 -7.48
C LYS A 111 -19.50 7.51 -6.39
N GLU A 112 -20.21 6.46 -6.05
CA GLU A 112 -19.80 5.50 -5.01
C GLU A 112 -18.53 4.75 -5.41
N VAL A 113 -18.47 4.19 -6.62
CA VAL A 113 -17.27 3.53 -7.14
C VAL A 113 -16.09 4.49 -7.28
N THR A 114 -16.33 5.77 -7.62
CA THR A 114 -15.26 6.78 -7.67
C THR A 114 -14.66 7.03 -6.29
N ALA A 115 -15.48 7.10 -5.23
CA ALA A 115 -14.99 7.25 -3.87
C ALA A 115 -14.16 6.03 -3.44
N LEU A 116 -14.67 4.82 -3.68
CA LEU A 116 -13.97 3.56 -3.41
C LEU A 116 -12.66 3.45 -4.19
N ARG A 117 -12.61 3.94 -5.43
CA ARG A 117 -11.40 4.01 -6.27
C ARG A 117 -10.31 4.86 -5.61
N VAL A 118 -10.67 6.02 -5.06
CA VAL A 118 -9.70 6.90 -4.38
C VAL A 118 -9.13 6.21 -3.13
N LEU A 119 -9.98 5.53 -2.36
CA LEU A 119 -9.54 4.76 -1.18
C LEU A 119 -8.61 3.61 -1.57
N LEU A 120 -8.95 2.88 -2.64
CA LEU A 120 -8.12 1.81 -3.17
C LEU A 120 -6.74 2.31 -3.57
N ASP A 121 -6.68 3.46 -4.25
CA ASP A 121 -5.43 4.08 -4.69
C ASP A 121 -4.53 4.46 -3.50
N ASN A 122 -5.13 5.03 -2.46
CA ASN A 122 -4.41 5.42 -1.24
C ASN A 122 -3.80 4.20 -0.52
N HIS A 123 -4.59 3.12 -0.38
CA HIS A 123 -4.09 1.88 0.24
C HIS A 123 -3.05 1.19 -0.64
N ARG A 124 -3.22 1.18 -1.96
CA ARG A 124 -2.23 0.69 -2.93
C ARG A 124 -0.92 1.47 -2.81
N GLY A 125 -0.96 2.80 -2.77
CA GLY A 125 0.21 3.66 -2.56
C GLY A 125 0.93 3.33 -1.24
N SER A 126 0.16 3.14 -0.17
CA SER A 126 0.70 2.73 1.13
C SER A 126 1.40 1.36 1.08
N LEU A 127 0.84 0.38 0.36
CA LEU A 127 1.51 -0.93 0.17
C LEU A 127 2.76 -0.82 -0.70
N SER A 128 2.78 0.06 -1.70
CA SER A 128 3.97 0.31 -2.52
C SER A 128 5.12 0.82 -1.65
N ILE A 129 4.85 1.79 -0.77
CA ILE A 129 5.83 2.30 0.20
C ILE A 129 6.29 1.17 1.13
N ALA A 130 5.36 0.35 1.62
CA ALA A 130 5.70 -0.77 2.48
C ALA A 130 6.64 -1.78 1.78
N VAL A 131 6.44 -2.07 0.49
CA VAL A 131 7.38 -2.91 -0.31
C VAL A 131 8.78 -2.30 -0.35
N GLN A 132 8.87 -0.98 -0.54
CA GLN A 132 10.17 -0.28 -0.57
C GLN A 132 10.87 -0.37 0.79
N LEU A 133 10.15 -0.14 1.89
CA LEU A 133 10.68 -0.25 3.26
C LEU A 133 11.12 -1.68 3.59
N VAL A 134 10.37 -2.70 3.15
CA VAL A 134 10.77 -4.11 3.31
C VAL A 134 12.06 -4.40 2.53
N SER A 135 12.20 -3.85 1.32
CA SER A 135 13.42 -4.00 0.51
C SER A 135 14.63 -3.34 1.18
N ILE A 136 14.46 -2.14 1.74
CA ILE A 136 15.51 -1.41 2.48
C ILE A 136 15.88 -2.15 3.77
N ALA A 137 14.89 -2.64 4.52
CA ALA A 137 15.16 -3.43 5.71
C ALA A 137 16.03 -4.65 5.36
N LYS A 138 15.68 -5.36 4.30
CA LYS A 138 16.46 -6.51 3.82
C LYS A 138 17.91 -6.14 3.44
N SER A 139 18.13 -5.00 2.79
CA SER A 139 19.49 -4.58 2.41
C SER A 139 20.32 -4.12 3.62
N SER A 140 19.68 -3.52 4.63
CA SER A 140 20.33 -3.13 5.89
C SER A 140 20.81 -4.33 6.73
N HIS A 141 20.07 -5.44 6.70
CA HIS A 141 20.41 -6.68 7.41
C HIS A 141 21.55 -7.48 6.75
N THR A 142 22.05 -7.04 5.59
CA THR A 142 23.25 -7.58 4.96
C THR A 142 24.51 -6.94 5.56
N THR A 143 24.78 -7.20 6.85
CA THR A 143 26.10 -7.01 7.46
C THR A 143 27.08 -8.10 7.02
N THR A 144 27.22 -8.27 5.72
CA THR A 144 28.36 -8.98 5.14
C THR A 144 28.86 -8.19 3.93
N ILE A 145 30.05 -7.63 4.15
CA ILE A 145 31.08 -7.38 3.15
C ILE A 145 31.00 -6.01 2.46
N ARG A 146 31.44 -4.96 3.17
CA ARG A 146 32.63 -4.10 2.92
C ARG A 146 32.99 -3.67 1.45
N THR A 147 32.15 -3.88 0.44
CA THR A 147 32.50 -3.67 -0.98
C THR A 147 31.58 -2.68 -1.71
N ASP A 148 30.46 -2.26 -1.13
CA ASP A 148 29.43 -1.42 -1.79
C ASP A 148 29.46 0.08 -1.43
N VAL A 149 30.63 0.64 -1.08
CA VAL A 149 30.74 2.09 -0.81
C VAL A 149 30.49 2.93 -2.08
N GLY A 150 30.64 2.35 -3.28
CA GLY A 150 30.29 3.01 -4.55
C GLY A 150 28.79 3.03 -4.85
N THR A 151 28.07 1.95 -4.50
CA THR A 151 26.67 1.72 -4.87
C THR A 151 25.69 2.43 -3.92
N ILE A 152 26.06 2.62 -2.66
CA ILE A 152 25.25 3.34 -1.65
C ILE A 152 24.96 4.80 -2.05
N LYS A 153 25.85 5.46 -2.78
CA LYS A 153 25.63 6.84 -3.23
C LYS A 153 24.50 6.95 -4.26
N GLU A 154 24.27 5.90 -5.05
CA GLU A 154 23.23 5.85 -6.07
C GLU A 154 21.85 5.61 -5.42
N ASP A 155 21.74 4.68 -4.48
CA ASP A 155 20.46 4.31 -3.85
C ASP A 155 19.92 5.37 -2.86
N THR A 156 20.79 6.19 -2.28
CA THR A 156 20.37 7.27 -1.35
C THR A 156 19.83 8.50 -2.11
N SER A 157 19.98 8.56 -3.43
CA SER A 157 19.52 9.68 -4.27
C SER A 157 17.99 9.77 -4.40
N GLN A 158 17.27 8.67 -4.11
CA GLN A 158 15.81 8.59 -4.27
C GLN A 158 15.03 8.96 -3.00
N ILE A 159 15.70 9.03 -1.83
CA ILE A 159 15.09 9.39 -0.55
C ILE A 159 14.39 10.76 -0.59
N PRO A 160 14.97 11.83 -1.19
CA PRO A 160 14.29 13.11 -1.32
C PRO A 160 12.98 13.01 -2.11
N GLN A 161 12.94 12.14 -3.13
CA GLN A 161 11.77 11.93 -3.99
C GLN A 161 10.63 11.22 -3.24
N ILE A 162 10.97 10.23 -2.41
CA ILE A 162 10.00 9.53 -1.55
C ILE A 162 9.40 10.47 -0.50
N LEU A 163 10.22 11.35 0.08
CA LEU A 163 9.75 12.34 1.06
C LEU A 163 8.84 13.40 0.41
N GLU A 164 9.14 13.80 -0.82
CA GLU A 164 8.31 14.72 -1.60
C GLU A 164 6.95 14.09 -1.95
N GLU A 165 6.94 12.82 -2.37
CA GLU A 165 5.72 12.09 -2.69
C GLU A 165 4.83 11.88 -1.45
N LEU A 166 5.44 11.62 -0.27
CA LEU A 166 4.75 11.58 1.02
C LEU A 166 4.12 12.93 1.39
N ALA A 167 4.83 14.03 1.16
CA ALA A 167 4.30 15.38 1.41
C ALA A 167 3.11 15.70 0.49
N HIS A 168 3.22 15.32 -0.78
CA HIS A 168 2.16 15.49 -1.76
C HIS A 168 0.91 14.67 -1.40
N LEU A 169 1.07 13.38 -1.05
CA LEU A 169 -0.04 12.52 -0.65
C LEU A 169 -0.74 13.04 0.61
N ARG A 170 0.01 13.55 1.59
CA ARG A 170 -0.56 14.19 2.80
C ARG A 170 -1.37 15.44 2.46
N ALA A 171 -0.89 16.27 1.54
CA ALA A 171 -1.63 17.44 1.09
C ALA A 171 -2.92 17.06 0.35
N LEU A 172 -2.88 15.99 -0.46
CA LEU A 172 -4.05 15.49 -1.17
C LEU A 172 -5.12 14.94 -0.21
N VAL A 173 -4.70 14.26 0.85
CA VAL A 173 -5.59 13.75 1.90
C VAL A 173 -6.18 14.89 2.73
N ALA A 174 -5.40 15.92 3.06
CA ALA A 174 -5.88 17.08 3.81
C ALA A 174 -6.86 17.97 3.02
N ASN A 175 -6.70 18.05 1.70
CA ASN A 175 -7.53 18.89 0.82
C ASN A 175 -8.78 18.18 0.27
N SER A 176 -8.92 16.87 0.52
CA SER A 176 -10.12 16.14 0.14
C SER A 176 -11.21 16.39 1.20
N GLU A 177 -12.16 17.29 0.92
CA GLU A 177 -13.38 17.43 1.73
C GLU A 177 -14.22 16.15 1.58
N VAL A 178 -13.92 15.12 2.38
CA VAL A 178 -14.65 13.86 2.34
C VAL A 178 -15.78 13.87 3.37
N SER A 179 -17.00 13.72 2.84
CA SER A 179 -18.27 13.63 3.57
C SER A 179 -18.23 12.65 4.75
N ALA A 180 -19.01 12.95 5.80
CA ALA A 180 -19.01 12.33 7.14
C ALA A 180 -19.13 10.79 7.22
N ALA A 181 -19.34 10.07 6.12
CA ALA A 181 -19.28 8.61 6.05
C ALA A 181 -17.83 8.03 6.00
N THR A 182 -16.81 8.88 5.87
CA THR A 182 -15.41 8.48 5.60
C THR A 182 -14.42 8.80 6.73
N SER A 183 -14.89 9.36 7.85
CA SER A 183 -14.03 9.77 8.97
C SER A 183 -13.23 8.63 9.57
N SER A 184 -13.81 7.43 9.64
CA SER A 184 -13.13 6.22 10.14
C SER A 184 -12.06 5.71 9.15
N GLU A 185 -12.27 5.88 7.85
CA GLU A 185 -11.35 5.40 6.81
C GLU A 185 -10.16 6.35 6.65
N SER A 186 -10.40 7.66 6.70
CA SER A 186 -9.36 8.68 6.77
C SER A 186 -8.49 8.50 8.02
N TYR A 187 -9.10 8.17 9.16
CA TYR A 187 -8.38 7.83 10.39
C TYR A 187 -7.53 6.57 10.23
N ALA A 188 -8.07 5.51 9.61
CA ALA A 188 -7.32 4.28 9.37
C ALA A 188 -6.12 4.50 8.42
N LEU A 189 -6.30 5.30 7.37
CA LEU A 189 -5.22 5.67 6.46
C LEU A 189 -4.14 6.49 7.17
N GLN A 190 -4.55 7.50 7.95
CA GLN A 190 -3.62 8.35 8.68
C GLN A 190 -2.81 7.55 9.71
N LYS A 191 -3.47 6.67 10.47
CA LYS A 191 -2.80 5.75 11.39
C LYS A 191 -1.81 4.81 10.69
N ASN A 192 -2.15 4.31 9.50
CA ASN A 192 -1.24 3.46 8.72
C ASN A 192 -0.02 4.25 8.24
N LEU A 193 -0.21 5.46 7.71
CA LEU A 193 0.87 6.35 7.26
C LEU A 193 1.79 6.76 8.43
N ASP A 194 1.23 7.12 9.58
CA ASP A 194 2.00 7.46 10.78
C ASP A 194 2.83 6.27 11.26
N GLY A 195 2.32 5.05 11.10
CA GLY A 195 3.06 3.82 11.34
C GLY A 195 4.26 3.62 10.42
N LEU A 196 4.10 3.88 9.12
CA LEU A 196 5.19 3.77 8.14
C LEU A 196 6.27 4.82 8.41
N VAL A 197 5.87 6.04 8.79
CA VAL A 197 6.78 7.14 9.14
C VAL A 197 7.54 6.81 10.42
N SER A 198 6.84 6.36 11.47
CA SER A 198 7.48 5.94 12.71
C SER A 198 8.52 4.83 12.49
N TYR A 199 8.24 3.88 11.60
CA TYR A 199 9.19 2.83 11.24
C TYR A 199 10.41 3.38 10.48
N ALA A 200 10.18 4.27 9.50
CA ALA A 200 11.25 4.92 8.76
C ALA A 200 12.17 5.75 9.67
N ASP A 201 11.61 6.42 10.68
CA ASP A 201 12.36 7.17 11.68
C ASP A 201 13.21 6.26 12.56
N THR A 202 12.69 5.10 13.00
CA THR A 202 13.47 4.14 13.79
C THR A 202 14.66 3.57 13.04
N VAL A 203 14.45 3.16 11.77
CA VAL A 203 15.52 2.65 10.90
C VAL A 203 16.57 3.74 10.63
N SER A 204 16.13 4.99 10.53
CA SER A 204 17.02 6.13 10.35
C SER A 204 17.82 6.45 11.62
N ALA A 205 17.21 6.39 12.81
CA ALA A 205 17.84 6.72 14.08
C ALA A 205 18.95 5.73 14.47
N GLU A 206 18.75 4.43 14.24
CA GLU A 206 19.77 3.40 14.50
C GLU A 206 21.01 3.59 13.63
N LYS A 207 20.83 4.04 12.39
CA LYS A 207 21.92 4.30 11.43
C LYS A 207 22.87 5.43 11.86
N TRP A 208 22.41 6.38 12.68
CA TRP A 208 23.24 7.48 13.17
C TRP A 208 23.92 7.19 14.51
N GLN A 209 23.32 6.34 15.36
CA GLN A 209 23.89 5.98 16.65
C GLN A 209 25.11 5.06 16.53
N ASP A 210 25.13 4.17 15.55
CA ASP A 210 26.32 3.34 15.28
C ASP A 210 27.45 4.15 14.62
N SER A 211 27.14 5.14 13.78
CA SER A 211 28.15 6.04 13.19
C SER A 211 28.89 6.87 14.25
N GLU A 212 28.20 7.32 15.29
CA GLU A 212 28.80 8.10 16.38
C GLU A 212 29.64 7.24 17.36
N ARG A 213 29.28 5.96 17.57
CA ARG A 213 30.10 5.04 18.38
C ARG A 213 31.47 4.74 17.77
N TRP A 214 31.56 4.68 16.44
CA TRP A 214 32.84 4.45 15.74
C TRP A 214 33.71 5.71 15.66
N ASN A 215 33.13 6.92 15.68
CA ASN A 215 33.88 8.19 15.67
C ASN A 215 34.53 8.53 17.03
N LEU A 216 34.07 7.94 18.13
CA LEU A 216 34.66 8.10 19.46
C LEU A 216 35.80 7.10 19.76
N SER A 217 36.04 6.12 18.88
CA SER A 217 37.05 5.07 19.09
C SER A 217 38.29 5.19 18.19
N ILE A 218 38.42 6.24 17.37
CA ILE A 218 39.65 6.50 16.61
C ILE A 218 40.58 7.36 17.47
N PRO A 219 41.71 6.84 17.97
CA PRO A 219 42.72 7.68 18.59
C PRO A 219 43.30 8.57 17.49
N LYS A 220 43.18 9.89 17.66
CA LYS A 220 43.90 10.84 16.81
C LYS A 220 45.41 10.57 16.96
N ARG A 221 46.03 10.08 15.91
CA ARG A 221 47.48 10.07 15.72
C ARG A 221 47.80 10.62 14.35
#